data_AF-A0A819A3F3-F1
#
_entry.id   AF-A0A819A3F3-F1
#
_cell.length_a   1.000
_cell.length_b   1.000
_cell.length_c   1.000
_cell.angle_alpha   90.00
_cell.angle_beta   90.00
_cell.angle_gamma   90.00
#
_symmetry.space_group_name_H-M   'P 1'
#
loop_
_entity.id
_entity.type
_entity.pdbx_description
1 polymer ?
#
loop_
_entity_poly.entity_id
_entity_poly.type
_entity_poly.pdbx_seq_one_letter_code
_entity_poly.pdbx_strand_id
1 'polypeptide(L)'
;MLKFGAFLLVILSTSIHQCGSAPTVYTITNQQYGAIQTGWTRAQVTKLVGSPGNVVSQAGTGSTSFMIIEYTGIGAGVSNAIAAIGFIGGAVVSKSEVGFDTTIAGKINIQQYNTIQIGWNQSKVLQLLGGNGNIVSQAGKPGTSSYVVTAQYTGSQSSFAIVSFVFIGGILNSKSQIGLDTGIYTITKQQYTAIQIGWTRAQLTQLVGSSGSVVSEAGTGSTNIVTVYYTGIGTGVSNAIAAIIFIGGAVVAKSEAGFDAAIAGKINIQQYNTIQIGWNQSKVLQLLGGNGNIVSQAGKPG
;
A
#
# COMPACT_ATOMS: atom_id res chain seq x y z
N MET A 1 28.00 5.42 -4.70
CA MET A 1 27.34 5.45 -3.37
C MET A 1 25.93 4.92 -3.53
N LEU A 2 25.64 3.74 -2.96
CA LEU A 2 24.46 2.92 -3.25
C LEU A 2 23.16 3.64 -2.87
N LYS A 3 22.27 3.81 -3.86
CA LYS A 3 20.85 4.14 -3.67
C LYS A 3 20.07 2.83 -3.70
N PHE A 4 19.51 2.42 -2.57
CA PHE A 4 18.45 1.40 -2.51
C PHE A 4 17.34 1.94 -1.62
N GLY A 5 16.17 2.14 -2.22
CA GLY A 5 14.90 2.40 -1.57
C GLY A 5 13.82 1.82 -2.46
N ALA A 6 13.96 0.52 -2.77
CA ALA A 6 12.98 -0.22 -3.53
C ALA A 6 11.69 -0.27 -2.72
N PHE A 7 10.60 0.23 -3.32
CA PHE A 7 9.25 -0.10 -2.93
C PHE A 7 9.12 -1.62 -2.92
N LEU A 8 9.00 -2.23 -1.74
CA LEU A 8 8.64 -3.63 -1.63
C LEU A 8 7.12 -3.73 -1.83
N LEU A 9 6.71 -3.78 -3.10
CA LEU A 9 5.40 -4.26 -3.48
C LEU A 9 5.42 -5.79 -3.32
N VAL A 10 4.87 -6.30 -2.21
CA VAL A 10 4.61 -7.74 -2.07
C VAL A 10 3.47 -8.09 -3.01
N ILE A 11 3.81 -8.59 -4.20
CA ILE A 11 2.84 -9.21 -5.10
C ILE A 11 2.53 -10.59 -4.51
N LEU A 12 1.39 -10.71 -3.83
CA LEU A 12 0.80 -12.01 -3.48
C LEU A 12 0.28 -12.65 -4.77
N SER A 13 1.08 -13.51 -5.38
CA SER A 13 0.59 -14.38 -6.46
C SER A 13 -0.14 -15.57 -5.83
N THR A 14 -1.46 -15.60 -5.92
CA THR A 14 -2.25 -16.81 -5.64
C THR A 14 -2.01 -17.82 -6.75
N SER A 15 -1.09 -18.76 -6.55
CA SER A 15 -0.97 -19.95 -7.41
C SER A 15 -1.81 -21.07 -6.81
N ILE A 16 -3.02 -21.28 -7.34
CA ILE A 16 -3.85 -22.44 -7.03
C ILE A 16 -3.21 -23.65 -7.73
N HIS A 17 -2.45 -24.46 -7.01
CA HIS A 17 -2.17 -25.83 -7.42
C HIS A 17 -3.16 -26.75 -6.68
N GLN A 18 -4.17 -27.24 -7.39
CA GLN A 18 -5.00 -28.34 -6.91
C GLN A 18 -4.31 -29.67 -7.22
N CYS A 19 -3.87 -30.39 -6.18
CA CYS A 19 -4.06 -31.84 -6.06
C CYS A 19 -3.70 -32.31 -4.63
N GLY A 20 -4.65 -32.98 -3.94
CA GLY A 20 -4.38 -33.81 -2.75
C GLY A 20 -4.68 -33.17 -1.39
N SER A 21 -5.68 -33.73 -0.67
CA SER A 21 -6.10 -33.43 0.72
C SER A 21 -6.43 -31.95 1.03
N ALA A 22 -7.32 -31.70 2.00
CA ALA A 22 -7.57 -30.34 2.46
C ALA A 22 -6.23 -29.71 2.90
N PRO A 23 -5.85 -28.52 2.40
CA PRO A 23 -4.56 -27.91 2.73
C PRO A 23 -4.45 -27.80 4.25
N THR A 24 -3.32 -28.23 4.81
CA THR A 24 -3.06 -28.05 6.24
C THR A 24 -3.09 -26.57 6.56
N VAL A 25 -4.11 -26.13 7.30
CA VAL A 25 -4.28 -24.74 7.71
C VAL A 25 -3.47 -24.53 8.98
N TYR A 26 -2.43 -23.70 8.89
CA TYR A 26 -1.65 -23.29 10.06
C TYR A 26 -2.23 -22.00 10.62
N THR A 27 -2.62 -22.02 11.88
CA THR A 27 -3.32 -20.89 12.49
C THR A 27 -2.45 -20.12 13.48
N ILE A 28 -2.75 -18.83 13.65
CA ILE A 28 -2.15 -17.96 14.66
C ILE A 28 -3.19 -16.97 15.19
N THR A 29 -3.14 -16.62 16.47
CA THR A 29 -3.98 -15.56 17.05
C THR A 29 -3.30 -14.19 16.99
N ASN A 30 -4.07 -13.10 17.07
CA ASN A 30 -3.51 -11.75 17.14
C ASN A 30 -2.55 -11.59 18.34
N GLN A 31 -2.89 -12.19 19.49
CA GLN A 31 -2.04 -12.16 20.69
C GLN A 31 -0.69 -12.85 20.45
N GLN A 32 -0.70 -14.02 19.81
CA GLN A 32 0.53 -14.73 19.44
C GLN A 32 1.36 -13.91 18.45
N TYR A 33 0.74 -13.36 17.40
CA TYR A 33 1.42 -12.49 16.44
C TYR A 33 2.07 -11.27 17.11
N GLY A 34 1.34 -10.60 18.01
CA GLY A 34 1.83 -9.46 18.78
C GLY A 34 3.06 -9.78 19.64
N ALA A 35 3.10 -10.99 20.22
CA ALA A 35 4.19 -11.44 21.08
C ALA A 35 5.48 -11.85 20.35
N ILE A 36 5.42 -12.16 19.04
CA ILE A 36 6.62 -12.49 18.26
C ILE A 36 7.54 -11.27 18.16
N GLN A 37 8.83 -11.47 18.44
CA GLN A 37 9.84 -10.40 18.36
C GLN A 37 10.88 -10.71 17.28
N THR A 38 11.47 -9.65 16.74
CA THR A 38 12.65 -9.74 15.88
C THR A 38 13.82 -10.38 16.63
N GLY A 39 14.59 -11.21 15.95
CA GLY A 39 15.69 -11.99 16.52
C GLY A 39 15.27 -13.35 17.08
N TRP A 40 13.97 -13.62 17.23
CA TRP A 40 13.51 -14.96 17.64
C TRP A 40 13.85 -16.01 16.59
N THR A 41 14.17 -17.20 17.05
CA THR A 41 14.37 -18.38 16.20
C THR A 41 13.04 -18.95 15.73
N ARG A 42 13.07 -19.73 14.64
CA ARG A 42 11.89 -20.48 14.18
C ARG A 42 11.32 -21.37 15.28
N ALA A 43 12.17 -22.02 16.08
CA ALA A 43 11.72 -22.87 17.18
C ALA A 43 10.95 -22.10 18.26
N GLN A 44 11.38 -20.88 18.60
CA GLN A 44 10.65 -20.01 19.54
C GLN A 44 9.29 -19.61 18.98
N VAL A 45 9.22 -19.25 17.70
CA VAL A 45 7.94 -18.93 17.03
C VAL A 45 7.02 -20.15 17.01
N THR A 46 7.51 -21.32 16.60
CA THR A 46 6.74 -22.57 16.61
C THR A 46 6.24 -22.94 18.00
N LYS A 47 7.06 -22.74 19.04
CA LYS A 47 6.65 -22.99 20.43
C LYS A 47 5.53 -22.05 20.88
N LEU A 48 5.58 -20.77 20.49
CA LEU A 48 4.55 -19.79 20.83
C LEU A 48 3.24 -20.05 20.08
N VAL A 49 3.33 -20.31 18.77
CA VAL A 49 2.16 -20.48 17.90
C VAL A 49 1.54 -21.87 18.05
N GLY A 50 2.35 -22.87 18.40
CA GLY A 50 1.96 -24.29 18.43
C GLY A 50 2.07 -24.99 17.08
N SER A 51 2.54 -24.30 16.03
CA SER A 51 2.68 -24.88 14.70
C SER A 51 3.85 -24.28 13.89
N PRO A 52 4.42 -25.04 12.94
CA PRO A 52 5.58 -24.59 12.15
C PRO A 52 5.24 -23.59 11.04
N GLY A 53 3.94 -23.37 10.77
CA GLY A 53 3.44 -22.50 9.71
C GLY A 53 3.63 -23.06 8.29
N ASN A 54 3.05 -22.36 7.31
CA ASN A 54 3.21 -22.69 5.89
C ASN A 54 4.42 -21.95 5.30
N VAL A 55 5.39 -22.66 4.73
CA VAL A 55 6.51 -21.98 4.03
C VAL A 55 6.03 -21.55 2.65
N VAL A 56 5.89 -20.24 2.43
CA VAL A 56 5.41 -19.67 1.16
C VAL A 56 6.54 -19.14 0.28
N SER A 57 7.73 -18.93 0.86
CA SER A 57 8.91 -18.51 0.11
C SER A 57 10.18 -18.93 0.86
N GLN A 58 11.19 -19.37 0.11
CA GLN A 58 12.49 -19.73 0.66
C GLN A 58 13.56 -19.63 -0.43
N ALA A 59 14.72 -19.06 -0.12
CA ALA A 59 15.92 -19.26 -0.92
C ALA A 59 17.21 -18.99 -0.12
N GLY A 60 18.35 -19.25 -0.76
CA GLY A 60 19.68 -19.13 -0.16
C GLY A 60 20.04 -20.27 0.79
N THR A 61 21.26 -20.25 1.32
CA THR A 61 21.81 -21.26 2.24
C THR A 61 22.53 -20.57 3.41
N GLY A 62 22.69 -21.30 4.53
CA GLY A 62 23.44 -20.81 5.69
C GLY A 62 22.90 -19.49 6.28
N SER A 63 23.81 -18.59 6.65
CA SER A 63 23.50 -17.32 7.32
C SER A 63 22.74 -16.31 6.44
N THR A 64 22.68 -16.53 5.13
CA THR A 64 21.94 -15.69 4.19
C THR A 64 20.65 -16.35 3.71
N SER A 65 20.32 -17.54 4.22
CA SER A 65 19.04 -18.17 3.90
C SER A 65 17.89 -17.27 4.34
N PHE A 66 16.93 -17.06 3.44
CA PHE A 66 15.70 -16.34 3.74
C PHE A 66 14.52 -17.30 3.69
N MET A 67 13.51 -17.04 4.52
CA MET A 67 12.27 -17.80 4.54
C MET A 67 11.11 -16.91 4.93
N ILE A 68 9.96 -17.06 4.28
CA ILE A 68 8.69 -16.47 4.71
C ILE A 68 7.76 -17.61 5.10
N ILE A 69 7.26 -17.52 6.33
CA ILE A 69 6.27 -18.43 6.88
C ILE A 69 4.95 -17.69 7.02
N GLU A 70 3.88 -18.27 6.51
CA GLU A 70 2.53 -17.75 6.57
C GLU A 70 1.66 -18.55 7.54
N TYR A 71 0.74 -17.84 8.19
CA TYR A 71 -0.30 -18.38 9.04
C TYR A 71 -1.64 -17.72 8.70
N THR A 72 -2.71 -18.50 8.74
CA THR A 72 -4.07 -18.00 8.71
C THR A 72 -4.43 -17.45 10.09
N GLY A 73 -4.87 -16.20 10.15
CA GLY A 73 -5.30 -15.59 11.39
C GLY A 73 -6.63 -16.14 11.88
N ILE A 74 -6.71 -16.41 13.18
CA ILE A 74 -7.93 -16.84 13.85
C ILE A 74 -8.20 -16.01 15.11
N GLY A 75 -9.47 -15.93 15.51
CA GLY A 75 -9.91 -15.21 16.70
C GLY A 75 -11.25 -14.49 16.49
N ALA A 76 -11.76 -13.88 17.56
CA ALA A 76 -12.95 -13.06 17.48
C ALA A 76 -12.71 -11.84 16.56
N GLY A 77 -13.65 -11.57 15.65
CA GLY A 77 -13.58 -10.43 14.74
C GLY A 77 -12.52 -10.53 13.64
N VAL A 78 -11.96 -11.72 13.40
CA VAL A 78 -10.94 -12.00 12.37
C VAL A 78 -11.62 -12.65 11.15
N SER A 79 -11.44 -12.09 9.97
CA SER A 79 -11.93 -12.68 8.71
C SER A 79 -10.84 -12.58 7.63
N ASN A 80 -10.51 -13.71 7.01
CA ASN A 80 -9.49 -13.81 5.96
C ASN A 80 -8.12 -13.21 6.33
N ALA A 81 -7.74 -13.27 7.60
CA ALA A 81 -6.50 -12.69 8.07
C ALA A 81 -5.30 -13.56 7.74
N ILE A 82 -4.18 -12.90 7.47
CA ILE A 82 -2.93 -13.54 7.10
C ILE A 82 -1.81 -12.87 7.91
N ALA A 83 -0.97 -13.69 8.55
CA ALA A 83 0.28 -13.24 9.15
C ALA A 83 1.45 -13.89 8.43
N ALA A 84 2.41 -13.07 8.00
CA ALA A 84 3.66 -13.51 7.42
C ALA A 84 4.84 -13.15 8.33
N ILE A 85 5.70 -14.12 8.61
CA ILE A 85 6.91 -13.99 9.43
C ILE A 85 8.12 -14.29 8.55
N GLY A 86 9.00 -13.30 8.37
CA GLY A 86 10.21 -13.39 7.59
C GLY A 86 11.43 -13.69 8.45
N PHE A 87 12.25 -14.62 7.99
CA PHE A 87 13.49 -15.04 8.64
C PHE A 87 14.68 -14.81 7.71
N ILE A 88 15.81 -14.40 8.29
CA ILE A 88 17.12 -14.45 7.64
C ILE A 88 18.10 -15.13 8.59
N GLY A 89 18.87 -16.09 8.09
CA GLY A 89 19.86 -16.81 8.89
C GLY A 89 19.26 -17.53 10.10
N GLY A 90 17.98 -17.92 10.01
CA GLY A 90 17.24 -18.61 11.07
C GLY A 90 16.58 -17.72 12.13
N ALA A 91 16.73 -16.40 12.06
CA ALA A 91 16.13 -15.45 13.00
C ALA A 91 15.07 -14.58 12.34
N VAL A 92 14.00 -14.24 13.07
CA VAL A 92 12.94 -13.33 12.62
C VAL A 92 13.55 -11.96 12.33
N VAL A 93 13.38 -11.48 11.10
CA VAL A 93 13.79 -10.14 10.69
C VAL A 93 12.60 -9.27 10.29
N SER A 94 11.46 -9.88 9.99
CA SER A 94 10.23 -9.16 9.68
C SER A 94 8.99 -9.91 10.13
N LYS A 95 7.93 -9.15 10.39
CA LYS A 95 6.58 -9.65 10.51
C LYS A 95 5.60 -8.67 9.88
N SER A 96 4.54 -9.18 9.28
CA SER A 96 3.47 -8.39 8.70
C SER A 96 2.16 -9.13 8.83
N GLU A 97 1.09 -8.39 9.01
CA GLU A 97 -0.25 -8.95 9.01
C GLU A 97 -1.23 -8.11 8.21
N VAL A 98 -2.27 -8.77 7.73
CA VAL A 98 -3.48 -8.13 7.20
C VAL A 98 -4.68 -8.84 7.79
N GLY A 99 -5.67 -8.07 8.23
CA GLY A 99 -6.98 -8.58 8.63
C GLY A 99 -7.06 -9.11 10.06
N PHE A 100 -5.98 -9.08 10.85
CA PHE A 100 -6.14 -9.21 12.30
C PHE A 100 -6.78 -7.93 12.84
N ASP A 101 -7.73 -8.12 13.75
CA ASP A 101 -8.37 -7.04 14.49
C ASP A 101 -9.15 -6.04 13.62
N THR A 102 -10.47 -6.26 13.50
CA THR A 102 -11.40 -5.26 12.94
C THR A 102 -11.63 -4.07 13.89
N THR A 103 -11.12 -4.14 15.12
CA THR A 103 -11.12 -3.07 16.12
C THR A 103 -9.72 -2.47 16.25
N ILE A 104 -9.21 -1.86 15.17
CA ILE A 104 -7.93 -1.17 15.19
C ILE A 104 -7.87 -0.21 16.39
N ALA A 105 -6.94 -0.46 17.30
CA ALA A 105 -6.74 0.38 18.48
C ALA A 105 -6.23 1.76 18.06
N GLY A 106 -6.58 2.79 18.83
CA GLY A 106 -6.25 4.17 18.50
C GLY A 106 -7.26 4.80 17.54
N LYS A 107 -7.87 5.89 17.99
CA LYS A 107 -8.77 6.71 17.18
C LYS A 107 -8.02 7.94 16.69
N ILE A 108 -8.22 8.28 15.43
CA ILE A 108 -7.65 9.49 14.82
C ILE A 108 -8.73 10.25 14.07
N ASN A 109 -8.70 11.58 14.15
CA ASN A 109 -9.54 12.45 13.31
C ASN A 109 -8.71 13.14 12.21
N ILE A 110 -9.40 13.74 11.24
CA ILE A 110 -8.74 14.37 10.10
C ILE A 110 -7.84 15.56 10.49
N GLN A 111 -8.16 16.30 11.57
CA GLN A 111 -7.35 17.42 12.06
C GLN A 111 -6.01 16.92 12.62
N GLN A 112 -6.03 15.85 13.43
CA GLN A 112 -4.82 15.19 13.93
C GLN A 112 -3.98 14.66 12.77
N TYR A 113 -4.60 13.96 11.81
CA TYR A 113 -3.90 13.45 10.63
C TYR A 113 -3.22 14.57 9.83
N ASN A 114 -3.92 15.68 9.59
CA ASN A 114 -3.38 16.82 8.85
C ASN A 114 -2.27 17.56 9.63
N THR A 115 -2.31 17.52 10.96
CA THR A 115 -1.29 18.12 11.83
C THR A 115 0.02 17.35 11.78
N ILE A 116 -0.03 16.03 11.62
CA ILE A 116 1.15 15.16 11.56
C ILE A 116 1.91 15.40 10.25
N GLN A 117 3.20 15.69 10.36
CA GLN A 117 4.08 15.94 9.21
C GLN A 117 5.13 14.85 9.07
N ILE A 118 5.50 14.56 7.82
CA ILE A 118 6.65 13.70 7.51
C ILE A 118 7.91 14.26 8.18
N GLY A 119 8.74 13.38 8.71
CA GLY A 119 9.94 13.73 9.47
C GLY A 119 9.73 13.86 10.97
N TRP A 120 8.50 13.83 11.48
CA TRP A 120 8.26 13.81 12.91
C TRP A 120 8.77 12.52 13.56
N ASN A 121 9.34 12.64 14.77
CA ASN A 121 9.67 11.49 15.60
C ASN A 121 8.41 10.73 15.98
N GLN A 122 8.52 9.40 16.07
CA GLN A 122 7.43 8.51 16.47
C GLN A 122 6.83 8.95 17.81
N SER A 123 7.63 9.26 18.83
CA SER A 123 7.15 9.72 20.14
C SER A 123 6.23 10.95 20.06
N LYS A 124 6.54 11.91 19.17
CA LYS A 124 5.72 13.10 18.96
C LYS A 124 4.38 12.76 18.31
N VAL A 125 4.37 11.84 17.34
CA VAL A 125 3.13 11.35 16.73
C VAL A 125 2.28 10.62 17.77
N LEU A 126 2.89 9.75 18.56
CA LEU A 126 2.22 8.99 19.62
C LEU A 126 1.62 9.91 20.69
N GLN A 127 2.34 10.97 21.07
CA GLN A 127 1.84 11.96 22.03
C GLN A 127 0.59 12.67 21.51
N LEU A 128 0.54 13.00 20.22
CA LEU A 128 -0.64 13.62 19.60
C LEU A 128 -1.84 12.66 19.50
N LEU A 129 -1.58 11.37 19.24
CA LEU A 129 -2.61 10.35 19.02
C LEU A 129 -3.04 9.60 20.30
N GLY A 130 -2.28 9.74 21.39
CA GLY A 130 -2.57 9.11 22.67
C GLY A 130 -2.25 7.60 22.74
N GLY A 131 -1.51 7.05 21.79
CA GLY A 131 -1.15 5.63 21.77
C GLY A 131 -0.51 5.16 20.47
N ASN A 132 -0.10 3.88 20.42
CA ASN A 132 0.66 3.26 19.33
C ASN A 132 -0.14 2.86 18.09
N GLY A 133 -1.46 2.88 18.16
CA GLY A 133 -2.29 2.19 17.18
C GLY A 133 -2.02 0.68 17.17
N ASN A 134 -2.45 0.00 16.11
CA ASN A 134 -2.08 -1.40 15.87
C ASN A 134 -0.81 -1.47 15.03
N ILE A 135 0.19 -2.22 15.52
CA ILE A 135 1.41 -2.46 14.75
C ILE A 135 1.19 -3.64 13.81
N VAL A 136 0.98 -3.32 12.53
CA VAL A 136 0.64 -4.30 11.49
C VAL A 136 1.86 -4.85 10.79
N SER A 137 3.00 -4.14 10.83
CA SER A 137 4.26 -4.64 10.27
C SER A 137 5.48 -4.06 10.98
N GLN A 138 6.51 -4.90 11.12
CA GLN A 138 7.82 -4.51 11.64
C GLN A 138 8.92 -5.22 10.86
N ALA A 139 10.03 -4.52 10.61
CA ALA A 139 11.21 -5.12 9.97
C ALA A 139 12.52 -4.50 10.48
N GLY A 140 13.57 -5.32 10.53
CA GLY A 140 14.89 -4.92 11.03
C GLY A 140 15.01 -4.98 12.56
N LYS A 141 16.10 -4.43 13.09
CA LYS A 141 16.39 -4.46 14.54
C LYS A 141 15.88 -3.19 15.23
N PRO A 142 15.07 -3.29 16.30
CA PRO A 142 14.64 -2.13 17.09
C PRO A 142 15.79 -1.23 17.51
N GLY A 143 15.58 0.08 17.46
CA GLY A 143 16.59 1.09 17.81
C GLY A 143 17.64 1.37 16.73
N THR A 144 17.60 0.70 15.57
CA THR A 144 18.47 1.00 14.43
C THR A 144 17.82 1.98 13.46
N SER A 145 18.64 2.71 12.69
CA SER A 145 18.16 3.67 11.67
C SER A 145 17.37 3.01 10.54
N SER A 146 17.55 1.71 10.31
CA SER A 146 16.83 0.93 9.31
C SER A 146 15.60 0.22 9.86
N TYR A 147 15.25 0.41 11.15
CA TYR A 147 14.09 -0.23 11.75
C TYR A 147 12.80 0.34 11.17
N VAL A 148 11.98 -0.51 10.57
CA VAL A 148 10.71 -0.12 9.95
C VAL A 148 9.55 -0.56 10.83
N VAL A 149 8.60 0.34 11.06
CA VAL A 149 7.35 0.06 11.78
C VAL A 149 6.19 0.67 10.99
N THR A 150 5.20 -0.15 10.66
CA THR A 150 3.92 0.32 10.13
C THR A 150 2.87 0.22 11.22
N ALA A 151 2.28 1.36 11.58
CA ALA A 151 1.21 1.47 12.55
C ALA A 151 -0.10 1.87 11.85
N GLN A 152 -1.20 1.24 12.22
CA GLN A 152 -2.54 1.57 11.74
C GLN A 152 -3.42 2.15 12.85
N TYR A 153 -4.32 3.05 12.47
CA TYR A 153 -5.32 3.67 13.34
C TYR A 153 -6.67 3.69 12.64
N THR A 154 -7.76 3.62 13.40
CA THR A 154 -9.11 3.76 12.86
C THR A 154 -9.62 5.19 13.01
N GLY A 155 -10.38 5.66 12.03
CA GLY A 155 -11.02 6.96 12.10
C GLY A 155 -11.96 7.09 13.31
N SER A 156 -11.95 8.25 13.96
CA SER A 156 -12.81 8.52 15.11
C SER A 156 -14.29 8.53 14.76
N GLN A 157 -14.62 8.84 13.50
CA GLN A 157 -16.00 8.96 13.00
C GLN A 157 -16.48 7.74 12.20
N SER A 158 -15.58 6.84 11.78
CA SER A 158 -15.94 5.67 10.96
C SER A 158 -14.96 4.53 11.21
N SER A 159 -15.49 3.33 11.47
CA SER A 159 -14.70 2.10 11.57
C SER A 159 -14.13 1.61 10.24
N PHE A 160 -14.61 2.15 9.12
CA PHE A 160 -14.10 1.86 7.79
C PHE A 160 -12.97 2.82 7.37
N ALA A 161 -12.76 3.89 8.13
CA ALA A 161 -11.67 4.82 7.90
C ALA A 161 -10.38 4.26 8.50
N ILE A 162 -9.35 4.12 7.67
CA ILE A 162 -8.06 3.54 8.06
C ILE A 162 -6.97 4.56 7.78
N VAL A 163 -6.06 4.70 8.74
CA VAL A 163 -4.86 5.51 8.61
C VAL A 163 -3.65 4.63 8.85
N SER A 164 -2.63 4.77 8.03
CA SER A 164 -1.36 4.09 8.18
C SER A 164 -0.22 5.10 8.31
N PHE A 165 0.71 4.84 9.21
CA PHE A 165 1.96 5.57 9.37
C PHE A 165 3.13 4.60 9.24
N VAL A 166 4.12 4.94 8.41
CA VAL A 166 5.36 4.16 8.29
C VAL A 166 6.49 4.96 8.90
N PHE A 167 7.12 4.39 9.93
CA PHE A 167 8.30 4.93 10.58
C PHE A 167 9.54 4.16 10.12
N ILE A 168 10.62 4.88 9.82
CA ILE A 168 11.94 4.31 9.55
C ILE A 168 12.93 4.95 10.52
N GLY A 169 13.62 4.13 11.31
CA GLY A 169 14.52 4.61 12.34
C GLY A 169 13.85 5.50 13.39
N GLY A 170 12.54 5.30 13.62
CA GLY A 170 11.74 6.12 14.53
C GLY A 170 11.29 7.47 13.95
N ILE A 171 11.55 7.75 12.67
CA ILE A 171 11.12 8.96 11.97
C ILE A 171 9.96 8.62 11.04
N LEU A 172 8.89 9.42 11.05
CA LEU A 172 7.77 9.26 10.15
C LEU A 172 8.24 9.48 8.71
N ASN A 173 8.19 8.44 7.89
CA ASN A 173 8.63 8.47 6.49
C ASN A 173 7.47 8.63 5.52
N SER A 174 6.33 8.02 5.82
CA SER A 174 5.10 8.18 5.04
C SER A 174 3.85 8.06 5.92
N LYS A 175 2.76 8.68 5.46
CA LYS A 175 1.42 8.53 6.04
C LYS A 175 0.39 8.39 4.93
N SER A 176 -0.68 7.65 5.19
CA SER A 176 -1.79 7.49 4.25
C SER A 176 -3.10 7.35 4.98
N GLN A 177 -4.20 7.74 4.33
CA GLN A 177 -5.55 7.57 4.84
C GLN A 177 -6.51 7.15 3.73
N ILE A 178 -7.52 6.38 4.12
CA ILE A 178 -8.69 6.11 3.30
C ILE A 178 -9.91 6.33 4.19
N GLY A 179 -10.89 7.10 3.71
CA GLY A 179 -12.17 7.32 4.37
C GLY A 179 -12.12 8.21 5.63
N LEU A 180 -10.95 8.73 6.01
CA LEU A 180 -10.85 9.68 7.12
C LEU A 180 -11.27 11.09 6.69
N ASP A 181 -10.84 11.50 5.49
CA ASP A 181 -11.36 12.69 4.82
C ASP A 181 -12.69 12.36 4.15
N THR A 182 -13.76 12.93 4.67
CA THR A 182 -15.13 12.73 4.17
C THR A 182 -15.54 13.82 3.17
N GLY A 183 -14.61 14.68 2.75
CA GLY A 183 -14.87 15.68 1.73
C GLY A 183 -15.23 15.05 0.39
N ILE A 184 -16.14 15.68 -0.34
CA ILE A 184 -16.53 15.27 -1.69
C ILE A 184 -15.77 16.15 -2.67
N TYR A 185 -14.78 15.58 -3.35
CA TYR A 185 -13.97 16.28 -4.35
C TYR A 185 -14.22 15.65 -5.71
N THR A 186 -14.93 16.34 -6.58
CA THR A 186 -15.33 15.78 -7.86
C THR A 186 -14.44 16.25 -8.99
N ILE A 187 -14.35 15.43 -10.03
CA ILE A 187 -13.67 15.77 -11.28
C ILE A 187 -14.42 15.15 -12.46
N THR A 188 -14.51 15.87 -13.56
CA THR A 188 -15.06 15.35 -14.83
C THR A 188 -13.98 14.68 -15.67
N LYS A 189 -14.37 13.84 -16.63
CA LYS A 189 -13.43 13.28 -17.61
C LYS A 189 -12.68 14.35 -18.40
N GLN A 190 -13.38 15.41 -18.79
CA GLN A 190 -12.77 16.52 -19.53
C GLN A 190 -11.68 17.20 -18.69
N GLN A 191 -11.95 17.50 -17.42
CA GLN A 191 -10.96 18.07 -16.50
C GLN A 191 -9.78 17.10 -16.30
N TYR A 192 -10.04 15.82 -16.00
CA TYR A 192 -8.97 14.84 -15.84
C TYR A 192 -8.05 14.75 -17.08
N THR A 193 -8.66 14.77 -18.26
CA THR A 193 -7.92 14.68 -19.54
C THR A 193 -7.04 15.90 -19.76
N ALA A 194 -7.51 17.08 -19.37
CA ALA A 194 -6.78 18.34 -19.51
C ALA A 194 -5.58 18.48 -18.57
N ILE A 195 -5.51 17.72 -17.46
CA ILE A 195 -4.35 17.74 -16.54
C ILE A 195 -3.09 17.28 -17.28
N GLN A 196 -2.00 18.03 -17.12
CA GLN A 196 -0.71 17.69 -17.72
C GLN A 196 0.34 17.34 -16.66
N ILE A 197 1.31 16.52 -17.06
CA ILE A 197 2.53 16.29 -16.29
C ILE A 197 3.27 17.63 -16.14
N GLY A 198 3.86 17.85 -14.96
CA GLY A 198 4.55 19.09 -14.59
C GLY A 198 3.67 20.14 -13.92
N TRP A 199 2.34 19.99 -13.96
CA TRP A 199 1.44 20.96 -13.33
C TRP A 199 1.61 21.01 -11.81
N THR A 200 1.46 22.21 -11.25
CA THR A 200 1.42 22.43 -9.80
C THR A 200 0.05 22.09 -9.21
N ARG A 201 -0.02 21.95 -7.89
CA ARG A 201 -1.30 21.82 -7.17
C ARG A 201 -2.23 23.01 -7.39
N ALA A 202 -1.68 24.21 -7.57
CA ALA A 202 -2.46 25.42 -7.83
C ALA A 202 -3.15 25.35 -9.20
N GLN A 203 -2.43 24.96 -10.25
CA GLN A 203 -2.99 24.75 -11.59
C GLN A 203 -4.07 23.66 -11.60
N LEU A 204 -3.84 22.55 -10.88
CA LEU A 204 -4.87 21.52 -10.71
C LEU A 204 -6.12 22.07 -10.03
N THR A 205 -5.94 22.81 -8.93
CA THR A 205 -7.05 23.40 -8.17
C THR A 205 -7.83 24.41 -9.01
N GLN A 206 -7.14 25.20 -9.84
CA GLN A 206 -7.78 26.15 -10.75
C GLN A 206 -8.63 25.45 -11.83
N LEU A 207 -8.18 24.31 -12.35
CA LEU A 207 -8.94 23.54 -13.34
C LEU A 207 -10.15 22.81 -12.72
N VAL A 208 -9.94 22.17 -11.56
CA VAL A 208 -10.93 21.27 -10.95
C VAL A 208 -11.87 22.01 -10.00
N GLY A 209 -11.45 23.14 -9.44
CA GLY A 209 -12.16 23.91 -8.41
C GLY A 209 -11.92 23.39 -6.99
N SER A 210 -11.11 22.36 -6.80
CA SER A 210 -10.75 21.84 -5.47
C SER A 210 -9.37 21.18 -5.44
N SER A 211 -8.78 21.09 -4.25
CA SER A 211 -7.46 20.50 -4.01
C SER A 211 -7.44 18.97 -3.97
N GLY A 212 -8.62 18.34 -4.03
CA GLY A 212 -8.83 16.90 -3.84
C GLY A 212 -8.54 16.42 -2.42
N SER A 213 -8.79 15.12 -2.19
CA SER A 213 -8.46 14.47 -0.92
C SER A 213 -7.01 13.98 -0.94
N VAL A 214 -6.20 14.41 0.02
CA VAL A 214 -4.83 13.88 0.18
C VAL A 214 -4.91 12.52 0.87
N VAL A 215 -4.59 11.46 0.12
CA VAL A 215 -4.70 10.07 0.61
C VAL A 215 -3.35 9.47 0.98
N SER A 216 -2.25 10.05 0.51
CA SER A 216 -0.90 9.58 0.86
C SER A 216 0.13 10.70 0.73
N GLU A 217 1.08 10.73 1.67
CA GLU A 217 2.22 11.63 1.70
C GLU A 217 3.48 10.85 2.11
N ALA A 218 4.60 11.10 1.43
CA ALA A 218 5.89 10.49 1.75
C ALA A 218 7.06 11.41 1.39
N GLY A 219 8.23 11.19 2.00
CA GLY A 219 9.43 11.97 1.68
C GLY A 219 9.35 13.45 2.09
N THR A 220 10.41 14.21 1.81
CA THR A 220 10.52 15.63 2.18
C THR A 220 11.18 16.46 1.06
N GLY A 221 10.99 17.78 1.12
CA GLY A 221 11.60 18.72 0.16
C GLY A 221 11.27 18.35 -1.29
N SER A 222 12.27 18.35 -2.18
CA SER A 222 12.10 18.03 -3.60
C SER A 222 11.75 16.57 -3.89
N THR A 223 11.77 15.69 -2.88
CA THR A 223 11.40 14.28 -2.99
C THR A 223 10.04 13.99 -2.38
N ASN A 224 9.33 15.01 -1.91
CA ASN A 224 8.01 14.84 -1.34
C ASN A 224 7.07 14.24 -2.39
N ILE A 225 6.39 13.16 -2.03
CA ILE A 225 5.39 12.49 -2.85
C ILE A 225 4.05 12.77 -2.20
N VAL A 226 3.08 13.21 -3.00
CA VAL A 226 1.70 13.43 -2.54
C VAL A 226 0.75 12.79 -3.54
N THR A 227 -0.14 11.93 -3.06
CA THR A 227 -1.22 11.36 -3.87
C THR A 227 -2.53 12.00 -3.47
N VAL A 228 -3.25 12.50 -4.46
CA VAL A 228 -4.55 13.16 -4.30
C VAL A 228 -5.61 12.39 -5.08
N TYR A 229 -6.75 12.14 -4.45
CA TYR A 229 -7.91 11.48 -5.05
C TYR A 229 -9.06 12.46 -5.31
N TYR A 230 -9.79 12.17 -6.39
CA TYR A 230 -11.07 12.78 -6.74
C TYR A 230 -12.07 11.69 -7.13
N THR A 231 -13.34 11.92 -6.85
CA THR A 231 -14.45 11.12 -7.35
C THR A 231 -14.83 11.59 -8.75
N GLY A 232 -14.79 10.67 -9.72
CA GLY A 232 -15.25 10.93 -11.09
C GLY A 232 -16.76 11.14 -11.14
N ILE A 233 -17.21 12.16 -11.87
CA ILE A 233 -18.63 12.43 -12.09
C ILE A 233 -18.95 12.56 -13.59
N GLY A 234 -20.21 12.32 -13.94
CA GLY A 234 -20.69 12.41 -15.33
C GLY A 234 -20.26 11.24 -16.22
N THR A 235 -19.83 10.12 -15.62
CA THR A 235 -19.24 8.97 -16.33
C THR A 235 -20.24 7.83 -16.57
N GLY A 236 -21.40 7.86 -15.90
CA GLY A 236 -22.37 6.75 -15.89
C GLY A 236 -21.92 5.54 -15.07
N VAL A 237 -20.76 5.60 -14.42
CA VAL A 237 -20.18 4.54 -13.58
C VAL A 237 -20.14 5.02 -12.13
N SER A 238 -20.69 4.22 -11.22
CA SER A 238 -20.56 4.48 -9.78
C SER A 238 -19.12 4.23 -9.33
N ASN A 239 -18.61 5.06 -8.42
CA ASN A 239 -17.25 4.93 -7.84
C ASN A 239 -16.11 5.14 -8.83
N ALA A 240 -16.30 5.95 -9.88
CA ALA A 240 -15.20 6.42 -10.69
C ALA A 240 -14.20 7.21 -9.82
N ILE A 241 -12.90 6.98 -10.00
CA ILE A 241 -11.83 7.61 -9.20
C ILE A 241 -10.74 8.11 -10.12
N ALA A 242 -10.22 9.31 -9.85
CA ALA A 242 -8.97 9.80 -10.42
C ALA A 242 -7.93 9.98 -9.30
N ALA A 243 -6.73 9.49 -9.53
CA ALA A 243 -5.57 9.65 -8.68
C ALA A 243 -4.53 10.51 -9.39
N ILE A 244 -4.08 11.58 -8.73
CA ILE A 244 -3.01 12.46 -9.21
C ILE A 244 -1.84 12.36 -8.25
N ILE A 245 -0.65 12.06 -8.78
CA ILE A 245 0.58 11.90 -8.01
C ILE A 245 1.52 13.06 -8.30
N PHE A 246 1.96 13.70 -7.23
CA PHE A 246 2.93 14.78 -7.26
C PHE A 246 4.27 14.31 -6.71
N ILE A 247 5.37 14.75 -7.32
CA ILE A 247 6.71 14.70 -6.72
C ILE A 247 7.31 16.10 -6.78
N GLY A 248 7.85 16.59 -5.67
CA GLY A 248 8.46 17.92 -5.63
C GLY A 248 7.44 19.05 -5.90
N GLY A 249 6.14 18.78 -5.71
CA GLY A 249 5.05 19.72 -5.96
C GLY A 249 4.51 19.74 -7.41
N ALA A 250 5.07 18.94 -8.33
CA ALA A 250 4.62 18.85 -9.71
C ALA A 250 3.98 17.48 -10.02
N VAL A 251 2.93 17.46 -10.84
CA VAL A 251 2.28 16.22 -11.31
C VAL A 251 3.32 15.38 -12.05
N VAL A 252 3.56 14.16 -11.59
CA VAL A 252 4.42 13.18 -12.29
C VAL A 252 3.64 12.02 -12.86
N ALA A 253 2.44 11.77 -12.31
CA ALA A 253 1.57 10.75 -12.83
C ALA A 253 0.11 11.09 -12.54
N LYS A 254 -0.77 10.57 -13.39
CA LYS A 254 -2.21 10.59 -13.20
C LYS A 254 -2.78 9.26 -13.65
N SER A 255 -3.79 8.77 -12.96
CA SER A 255 -4.53 7.58 -13.35
C SER A 255 -6.00 7.74 -13.03
N GLU A 256 -6.87 7.10 -13.79
CA GLU A 256 -8.30 7.00 -13.52
C GLU A 256 -8.77 5.56 -13.61
N ALA A 257 -9.87 5.29 -12.93
CA ALA A 257 -10.67 4.11 -13.10
C ALA A 257 -12.15 4.51 -13.16
N GLY A 258 -12.87 3.96 -14.14
CA GLY A 258 -14.32 4.10 -14.24
C GLY A 258 -14.80 5.39 -14.90
N PHE A 259 -13.94 6.14 -15.62
CA PHE A 259 -14.40 7.31 -16.37
C PHE A 259 -15.10 6.95 -17.68
N ASP A 260 -14.85 5.74 -18.17
CA ASP A 260 -15.47 5.19 -19.36
C ASP A 260 -16.30 3.96 -19.03
N ALA A 261 -17.62 4.07 -19.22
CA ALA A 261 -18.55 2.95 -19.06
C ALA A 261 -18.37 1.84 -20.12
N ALA A 262 -17.73 2.17 -21.26
CA ALA A 262 -17.49 1.25 -22.36
C ALA A 262 -16.06 1.36 -22.88
N ILE A 263 -15.26 0.30 -22.69
CA ILE A 263 -14.00 0.14 -23.40
C ILE A 263 -14.34 -0.33 -24.81
N ALA A 264 -14.31 0.58 -25.78
CA ALA A 264 -14.59 0.25 -27.19
C ALA A 264 -13.53 -0.70 -27.78
N GLY A 265 -12.29 -0.63 -27.29
CA GLY A 265 -11.19 -1.51 -27.68
C GLY A 265 -11.21 -2.84 -26.93
N LYS A 266 -12.02 -3.80 -27.38
CA LYS A 266 -11.92 -5.19 -26.90
C LYS A 266 -10.77 -5.88 -27.61
N ILE A 267 -9.81 -6.38 -26.85
CA ILE A 267 -8.74 -7.24 -27.37
C ILE A 267 -9.07 -8.70 -27.07
N ASN A 268 -8.64 -9.62 -27.92
CA ASN A 268 -8.76 -11.05 -27.66
C ASN A 268 -7.48 -11.62 -27.03
N ILE A 269 -7.57 -12.84 -26.51
CA ILE A 269 -6.44 -13.50 -25.82
C ILE A 269 -5.23 -13.76 -26.75
N GLN A 270 -5.46 -13.96 -28.06
CA GLN A 270 -4.38 -14.14 -29.03
C GLN A 270 -3.59 -12.84 -29.22
N GLN A 271 -4.29 -11.71 -29.34
CA GLN A 271 -3.66 -10.38 -29.39
C GLN A 271 -2.85 -10.12 -28.12
N TYR A 272 -3.40 -10.42 -26.94
CA TYR A 272 -2.67 -10.27 -25.67
C TYR A 272 -1.39 -11.13 -25.63
N ASN A 273 -1.49 -12.42 -25.96
CA ASN A 273 -0.35 -13.34 -25.94
C ASN A 273 0.72 -13.03 -27.00
N THR A 274 0.38 -12.26 -28.02
CA THR A 274 1.32 -11.85 -29.09
C THR A 274 2.19 -10.66 -28.66
N ILE A 275 1.73 -9.83 -27.72
CA ILE A 275 2.50 -8.68 -27.22
C ILE A 275 3.69 -9.19 -26.43
N GLN A 276 4.89 -8.69 -26.76
CA GLN A 276 6.12 -9.02 -26.04
C GLN A 276 6.64 -7.81 -25.28
N ILE A 277 7.29 -8.09 -24.14
CA ILE A 277 8.06 -7.09 -23.40
C ILE A 277 9.10 -6.48 -24.34
N GLY A 278 9.20 -5.15 -24.34
CA GLY A 278 10.11 -4.38 -25.19
C GLY A 278 9.49 -3.86 -26.50
N TRP A 279 8.25 -4.23 -26.83
CA TRP A 279 7.52 -3.56 -27.91
C TRP A 279 7.23 -2.09 -27.56
N ASN A 280 7.34 -1.21 -28.55
CA ASN A 280 6.93 0.19 -28.38
C ASN A 280 5.40 0.34 -28.54
N GLN A 281 4.88 1.48 -28.06
CA GLN A 281 3.45 1.76 -28.08
C GLN A 281 2.85 1.66 -29.49
N SER A 282 3.52 2.20 -30.51
CA SER A 282 3.03 2.18 -31.90
C SER A 282 2.80 0.75 -32.41
N LYS A 283 3.75 -0.16 -32.16
CA LYS A 283 3.64 -1.57 -32.55
C LYS A 283 2.51 -2.29 -31.84
N VAL A 284 2.30 -2.00 -30.54
CA VAL A 284 1.17 -2.54 -29.78
C VAL A 284 -0.15 -2.04 -30.37
N LEU A 285 -0.30 -0.74 -30.58
CA LEU A 285 -1.53 -0.15 -31.12
C LEU A 285 -1.87 -0.65 -32.52
N GLN A 286 -0.86 -0.91 -33.36
CA GLN A 286 -1.05 -1.51 -34.68
C GLN A 286 -1.65 -2.92 -34.58
N LEU A 287 -1.18 -3.76 -33.65
CA LEU A 287 -1.75 -5.10 -33.40
C LEU A 287 -3.18 -5.03 -32.86
N LEU A 288 -3.46 -4.04 -32.02
CA LEU A 288 -4.77 -3.87 -31.37
C LEU A 288 -5.80 -3.18 -32.27
N GLY A 289 -5.41 -2.69 -33.45
CA GLY A 289 -6.33 -2.10 -34.43
C GLY A 289 -6.81 -0.68 -34.09
N GLY A 290 -6.11 0.02 -33.19
CA GLY A 290 -6.46 1.40 -32.83
C GLY A 290 -6.05 1.78 -31.41
N ASN A 291 -6.40 3.01 -31.02
CA ASN A 291 -6.16 3.54 -29.68
C ASN A 291 -7.16 2.96 -28.67
N GLY A 292 -6.63 2.47 -27.55
CA GLY A 292 -7.41 2.30 -26.32
C GLY A 292 -7.56 3.63 -25.58
N ASN A 293 -8.35 3.63 -24.51
CA ASN A 293 -8.44 4.78 -23.61
C ASN A 293 -7.16 4.87 -22.75
N ILE A 294 -6.52 6.04 -22.70
CA ILE A 294 -5.36 6.26 -21.82
C ILE A 294 -5.89 6.50 -20.41
N VAL A 295 -5.90 5.44 -19.60
CA VAL A 295 -6.37 5.49 -18.22
C VAL A 295 -5.27 5.86 -17.22
N SER A 296 -4.00 5.84 -17.63
CA SER A 296 -2.85 6.19 -16.80
C SER A 296 -1.72 6.80 -17.63
N GLN A 297 -1.04 7.81 -17.06
CA GLN A 297 0.10 8.48 -17.66
C GLN A 297 1.11 8.81 -16.57
N ALA A 298 2.39 8.56 -16.83
CA ALA A 298 3.51 8.95 -15.97
C ALA A 298 4.63 9.57 -16.79
N GLY A 299 5.37 10.52 -16.21
CA GLY A 299 6.49 11.19 -16.87
C GLY A 299 7.36 11.97 -15.88
N LYS A 300 8.54 12.41 -16.33
CA LYS A 300 9.34 13.36 -15.56
C LYS A 300 8.71 14.76 -15.69
N PRO A 301 8.68 15.57 -14.61
CA PRO A 301 8.49 17.01 -14.75
C PRO A 301 9.56 17.53 -15.70
N GLY A 302 9.15 18.32 -16.69
CA GLY A 302 10.06 19.04 -17.58
C GLY A 302 10.87 20.09 -16.84
#